data_AF-A0A061SU01-F1
#
_entry.id   AF-A0A061SU01-F1
#
_cell.length_a   1.000
_cell.length_b   1.000
_cell.length_c   1.000
_cell.angle_alpha   90.00
_cell.angle_beta   90.00
_cell.angle_gamma   90.00
#
_symmetry.space_group_name_H-M   'P 1'
#
loop_
_entity.id
_entity.type
_entity.pdbx_description
1 polymer ?
#
loop_
_entity_poly.entity_id
_entity_poly.type
_entity_poly.pdbx_seq_one_letter_code
_entity_poly.pdbx_strand_id
1 'polypeptide(L)'
;MNKLLFAACVALVCGALGAALMVVGGPGHARMEKNDAQRAANLRKLGQYYRCNLPVEPSLGDREPQDTPDRCAGHVRKPDARDPVTNEEYIFTRTSADQFEVCATFQTDTQPRDRYPFQDIMFDGAEGCVVHARSGAGLKWAIQ
;
A
#
# COMPACT_ATOMS: atom_id res chain seq x y z
N MET A 1 -35.20 44.48 5.71
CA MET A 1 -34.14 43.46 5.56
C MET A 1 -33.66 43.48 4.11
N ASN A 2 -32.38 43.82 3.88
CA ASN A 2 -31.90 44.12 2.53
C ASN A 2 -31.59 42.81 1.78
N LYS A 3 -32.52 42.35 0.93
CA LYS A 3 -32.47 41.03 0.27
C LYS A 3 -31.19 40.83 -0.56
N LEU A 4 -30.63 41.91 -1.09
CA LEU A 4 -29.36 41.93 -1.83
C LEU A 4 -28.15 41.54 -0.95
N LEU A 5 -28.06 42.10 0.26
CA LEU A 5 -26.98 41.76 1.20
C LEU A 5 -27.07 40.30 1.64
N PHE A 6 -28.28 39.81 1.89
CA PHE A 6 -28.49 38.41 2.25
C PHE A 6 -28.05 37.46 1.12
N ALA A 7 -28.46 37.74 -0.12
CA ALA A 7 -28.05 36.93 -1.28
C ALA A 7 -26.52 36.94 -1.49
N ALA A 8 -25.88 38.10 -1.32
CA ALA A 8 -24.42 38.22 -1.42
C ALA A 8 -23.70 37.39 -0.35
N CYS A 9 -24.17 37.41 0.91
CA CYS A 9 -23.59 36.60 1.98
C CYS A 9 -23.76 35.09 1.71
N VAL A 10 -24.94 34.66 1.25
CA VAL A 10 -25.18 33.25 0.92
C VAL A 10 -24.25 32.79 -0.20
N ALA A 11 -24.12 33.57 -1.27
CA ALA A 11 -23.23 33.25 -2.39
C ALA A 11 -21.77 33.14 -1.93
N LEU A 12 -21.31 34.05 -1.07
CA LEU A 12 -19.95 34.03 -0.54
C LEU A 12 -19.69 32.78 0.31
N VAL A 13 -20.63 32.43 1.21
CA VAL A 13 -20.50 31.23 2.06
C VAL A 13 -20.52 29.96 1.20
N CYS A 14 -21.46 29.84 0.26
CA CYS A 14 -21.52 28.69 -0.64
C CYS A 14 -20.23 28.56 -1.49
N GLY A 15 -19.70 29.68 -1.99
CA GLY A 15 -18.45 29.71 -2.74
C GLY A 15 -17.26 29.26 -1.89
N ALA A 16 -17.14 29.77 -0.66
CA ALA A 16 -16.08 29.39 0.28
C ALA A 16 -16.15 27.90 0.64
N LEU A 17 -17.35 27.37 0.92
CA LEU A 17 -17.55 25.94 1.20
C LEU A 17 -17.22 25.07 -0.01
N GLY A 18 -17.65 25.47 -1.21
CA GLY A 18 -17.33 24.75 -2.45
C GLY A 18 -15.84 24.67 -2.71
N ALA A 19 -15.12 25.80 -2.55
CA ALA A 19 -13.67 25.84 -2.71
C ALA A 19 -12.95 24.98 -1.66
N ALA A 20 -13.37 25.04 -0.39
CA ALA A 20 -12.77 24.22 0.66
C ALA A 20 -12.97 22.72 0.43
N LEU A 21 -14.15 22.29 0.00
CA LEU A 21 -14.44 20.89 -0.29
C LEU A 21 -13.68 20.38 -1.52
N MET A 22 -13.39 21.24 -2.50
CA MET A 22 -12.51 20.89 -3.62
C MET A 22 -11.06 20.64 -3.18
N VAL A 23 -10.57 21.40 -2.19
CA VAL A 23 -9.21 21.23 -1.65
C VAL A 23 -9.09 19.99 -0.78
N VAL A 24 -10.07 19.73 0.09
CA VAL A 24 -10.04 18.59 1.03
C VAL A 24 -10.48 17.27 0.38
N GLY A 25 -11.21 17.34 -0.72
CA GLY A 25 -11.84 16.17 -1.35
C GLY A 25 -13.20 15.85 -0.74
N GLY A 26 -14.11 15.39 -1.58
CA GLY A 26 -15.47 15.04 -1.17
C GLY A 26 -15.56 13.69 -0.43
N PRO A 27 -16.77 13.29 0.00
CA PRO A 27 -17.00 11.99 0.65
C PRO A 27 -16.62 10.78 -0.22
N GLY A 28 -16.60 10.93 -1.54
CA GLY A 28 -16.06 9.92 -2.45
C GLY A 28 -14.54 9.75 -2.30
N HIS A 29 -13.80 10.86 -2.12
CA HIS A 29 -12.36 10.85 -1.90
C HIS A 29 -11.98 10.13 -0.61
N ALA A 30 -12.71 10.39 0.48
CA ALA A 30 -12.50 9.67 1.75
C ALA A 30 -12.70 8.15 1.64
N ARG A 31 -13.58 7.68 0.74
CA ARG A 31 -13.74 6.23 0.48
C ARG A 31 -12.56 5.67 -0.28
N MET A 32 -12.05 6.41 -1.27
CA MET A 32 -10.86 6.03 -2.03
C MET A 32 -9.64 5.94 -1.10
N GLU A 33 -9.41 6.92 -0.23
CA GLU A 33 -8.34 6.88 0.77
C GLU A 33 -8.44 5.65 1.69
N LYS A 34 -9.67 5.32 2.13
CA LYS A 34 -9.91 4.14 2.97
C LYS A 34 -9.59 2.84 2.22
N ASN A 35 -9.99 2.74 0.96
CA ASN A 35 -9.71 1.57 0.12
C ASN A 35 -8.20 1.43 -0.11
N ASP A 36 -7.52 2.53 -0.39
CA ASP A 36 -6.09 2.59 -0.60
C ASP A 36 -5.30 2.24 0.67
N ALA A 37 -5.72 2.73 1.85
CA ALA A 37 -5.14 2.29 3.12
C ALA A 37 -5.31 0.78 3.36
N GLN A 38 -6.47 0.21 2.98
CA GLN A 38 -6.72 -1.22 3.08
C GLN A 38 -5.85 -2.02 2.11
N ARG A 39 -5.68 -1.56 0.86
CA ARG A 39 -4.77 -2.16 -0.13
C ARG A 39 -3.35 -2.20 0.41
N ALA A 40 -2.85 -1.07 0.93
CA ALA A 40 -1.52 -0.99 1.52
C ALA A 40 -1.34 -1.93 2.74
N ALA A 41 -2.35 -2.07 3.58
CA ALA A 41 -2.32 -3.05 4.68
C ALA A 41 -2.30 -4.50 4.17
N ASN A 42 -3.06 -4.81 3.12
CA ASN A 42 -3.12 -6.13 2.51
C ASN A 42 -1.79 -6.50 1.83
N LEU A 43 -1.20 -5.58 1.06
CA LEU A 43 0.10 -5.78 0.40
C LEU A 43 1.21 -6.08 1.42
N ARG A 44 1.26 -5.37 2.55
CA ARG A 44 2.24 -5.65 3.62
C ARG A 44 2.05 -7.03 4.25
N LYS A 45 0.80 -7.43 4.52
CA LYS A 45 0.52 -8.79 5.05
C LYS A 45 0.94 -9.88 4.08
N LEU A 46 0.66 -9.68 2.78
CA LEU A 46 1.06 -10.60 1.72
C LEU A 46 2.58 -10.63 1.54
N GLY A 47 3.25 -9.47 1.50
CA GLY A 47 4.70 -9.37 1.42
C GLY A 47 5.39 -10.09 2.58
N GLN A 48 4.91 -9.91 3.81
CA GLN A 48 5.40 -10.65 4.98
C GLN A 48 5.15 -12.16 4.87
N TYR A 49 3.97 -12.57 4.40
CA TYR A 49 3.67 -13.98 4.16
C TYR A 49 4.64 -14.60 3.14
N TYR A 50 4.79 -13.99 1.97
CA TYR A 50 5.68 -14.51 0.93
C TYR A 50 7.14 -14.50 1.37
N ARG A 51 7.60 -13.45 2.06
CA ARG A 51 8.95 -13.39 2.65
C ARG A 51 9.25 -14.55 3.60
N CYS A 52 8.25 -15.00 4.36
CA CYS A 52 8.41 -16.08 5.34
C CYS A 52 8.23 -17.48 4.75
N ASN A 53 7.56 -17.63 3.59
CA ASN A 53 7.19 -18.94 3.03
C ASN A 53 7.83 -19.24 1.67
N LEU A 54 8.46 -18.26 1.01
CA LEU A 54 9.16 -18.50 -0.23
C LEU A 54 10.40 -19.36 0.04
N PRO A 55 10.52 -20.55 -0.60
CA PRO A 55 11.69 -21.39 -0.46
C PRO A 55 12.90 -20.64 -1.01
N VAL A 56 13.95 -20.58 -0.22
CA VAL A 56 15.22 -20.07 -0.70
C VAL A 56 15.90 -21.18 -1.49
N GLU A 57 16.23 -20.91 -2.75
CA GLU A 57 17.15 -21.78 -3.46
C GLU A 57 18.50 -21.71 -2.74
N PRO A 58 19.10 -22.87 -2.38
CA PRO A 58 20.42 -22.86 -1.78
C PRO A 58 21.38 -22.24 -2.80
N SER A 59 21.88 -21.04 -2.51
CA SER A 59 23.08 -20.56 -3.18
C SER A 59 24.16 -21.62 -2.94
N LEU A 60 24.83 -22.03 -4.02
CA LEU A 60 25.90 -23.03 -4.03
C LEU A 60 27.02 -22.60 -3.05
N GLY A 61 26.88 -22.90 -1.76
CA GLY A 61 27.84 -22.50 -0.74
C GLY A 61 27.39 -22.75 0.70
N ASP A 62 26.17 -22.37 1.09
CA ASP A 62 25.86 -22.19 2.51
C ASP A 62 24.82 -23.19 3.03
N ARG A 63 25.32 -24.28 3.61
CA ARG A 63 24.58 -25.19 4.50
C ARG A 63 24.51 -24.60 5.91
N GLU A 64 23.79 -23.50 6.09
CA GLU A 64 23.27 -23.16 7.42
C GLU A 64 21.73 -23.09 7.36
N PRO A 65 21.03 -23.57 8.40
CA PRO A 65 19.58 -23.39 8.50
C PRO A 65 19.32 -21.89 8.42
N GLN A 66 18.61 -21.45 7.38
CA GLN A 66 18.18 -20.07 7.31
C GLN A 66 17.34 -19.79 8.54
N ASP A 67 17.85 -18.91 9.40
CA ASP A 67 17.04 -18.23 10.40
C ASP A 67 15.89 -17.57 9.65
N THR A 68 14.74 -18.25 9.58
CA THR A 68 13.46 -17.59 9.41
C THR A 68 13.45 -16.51 10.48
N PRO A 69 13.42 -15.21 10.12
CA PRO A 69 13.51 -14.17 11.12
C PRO A 69 12.42 -14.46 12.17
N ASP A 70 12.77 -14.37 13.45
CA ASP A 70 11.95 -14.69 14.63
C ASP A 70 10.50 -14.12 14.57
N ARG A 71 10.27 -13.14 13.69
CA ARG A 71 8.98 -12.52 13.33
C ARG A 71 8.12 -13.30 12.32
N CYS A 72 8.52 -14.48 11.86
CA CYS A 72 7.72 -15.31 10.94
C CYS A 72 6.65 -16.16 11.65
N ALA A 73 6.68 -16.21 12.99
CA ALA A 73 5.63 -16.82 13.79
C ALA A 73 4.26 -16.17 13.47
N GLY A 74 3.32 -16.98 12.96
CA GLY A 74 1.97 -16.53 12.59
C GLY A 74 1.73 -16.32 11.08
N HIS A 75 2.75 -16.42 10.24
CA HIS A 75 2.61 -16.30 8.78
C HIS A 75 2.50 -17.66 8.06
N VAL A 76 2.05 -18.72 8.74
CA VAL A 76 1.97 -20.08 8.17
C VAL A 76 0.87 -20.20 7.09
N ARG A 77 -0.19 -19.39 7.19
CA ARG A 77 -1.32 -19.41 6.27
C ARG A 77 -1.35 -18.13 5.42
N LYS A 78 -1.59 -18.27 4.11
CA LYS A 78 -1.81 -17.13 3.22
C LYS A 78 -2.98 -16.31 3.76
N PRO A 79 -2.80 -15.00 4.04
CA PRO A 79 -3.89 -14.15 4.50
C PRO A 79 -4.97 -14.05 3.40
N ASP A 80 -6.24 -14.05 3.80
CA ASP A 80 -7.35 -13.78 2.89
C ASP A 80 -7.41 -12.27 2.61
N ALA A 81 -6.54 -11.84 1.70
CA ALA A 81 -6.35 -10.46 1.31
C ALA A 81 -6.76 -10.28 -0.15
N ARG A 82 -7.86 -9.55 -0.36
CA ARG A 82 -8.44 -9.23 -1.67
C ARG A 82 -8.57 -7.71 -1.85
N ASP A 83 -8.68 -7.26 -3.09
CA ASP A 83 -8.97 -5.86 -3.38
C ASP A 83 -10.34 -5.46 -2.79
N PRO A 84 -10.45 -4.38 -2.00
CA PRO A 84 -11.71 -4.00 -1.35
C PRO A 84 -12.79 -3.50 -2.33
N VAL A 85 -12.42 -3.19 -3.57
CA VAL A 85 -13.32 -2.69 -4.62
C VAL A 85 -13.64 -3.79 -5.63
N THR A 86 -12.62 -4.48 -6.15
CA THR A 86 -12.80 -5.50 -7.21
C THR A 86 -12.95 -6.92 -6.66
N ASN A 87 -12.58 -7.16 -5.39
CA ASN A 87 -12.52 -8.48 -4.76
C ASN A 87 -11.54 -9.47 -5.43
N GLU A 88 -10.64 -8.95 -6.27
CA GLU A 88 -9.61 -9.73 -6.96
C GLU A 88 -8.42 -10.01 -6.04
N GLU A 89 -7.62 -11.02 -6.40
CA GLU A 89 -6.35 -11.29 -5.73
C GLU A 89 -5.26 -10.32 -6.21
N TYR A 90 -4.36 -9.95 -5.30
CA TYR A 90 -3.22 -9.10 -5.63
C TYR A 90 -2.20 -9.83 -6.49
N ILE A 91 -1.52 -9.07 -7.36
CA ILE A 91 -0.52 -9.60 -8.29
C ILE A 91 0.77 -9.84 -7.52
N PHE A 92 1.26 -11.08 -7.55
CA PHE A 92 2.58 -11.47 -7.06
C PHE A 92 3.49 -11.71 -8.25
N THR A 93 4.61 -11.00 -8.30
CA THR A 93 5.62 -11.15 -9.35
C THR A 93 6.97 -11.47 -8.71
N ARG A 94 7.63 -12.53 -9.19
CA ARG A 94 8.99 -12.87 -8.77
C ARG A 94 9.98 -12.38 -9.83
N THR A 95 10.64 -11.26 -9.55
CA THR A 95 11.58 -10.59 -10.46
C THR A 95 12.92 -11.31 -10.54
N SER A 96 13.37 -11.96 -9.46
CA SER A 96 14.57 -12.80 -9.46
C SER A 96 14.53 -13.90 -8.39
N ALA A 97 15.58 -14.71 -8.29
CA ALA A 97 15.72 -15.69 -7.21
C ALA A 97 15.63 -15.03 -5.82
N ASP A 98 16.10 -13.78 -5.71
CA ASP A 98 16.27 -13.01 -4.49
C ASP A 98 15.42 -11.74 -4.42
N GLN A 99 14.46 -11.57 -5.34
CA GLN A 99 13.57 -10.41 -5.40
C GLN A 99 12.16 -10.80 -5.82
N PHE A 100 11.18 -10.26 -5.11
CA PHE A 100 9.77 -10.35 -5.48
C PHE A 100 9.02 -9.08 -5.10
N GLU A 101 7.86 -8.90 -5.70
CA GLU A 101 6.97 -7.78 -5.47
C GLU A 101 5.51 -8.24 -5.39
N VAL A 102 4.73 -7.50 -4.60
CA VAL A 102 3.26 -7.65 -4.54
C VAL A 102 2.64 -6.29 -4.80
N CYS A 103 1.83 -6.18 -5.85
CA CYS A 103 1.38 -4.91 -6.39
C CYS A 103 -0.15 -4.76 -6.36
N ALA A 104 -0.60 -3.50 -6.29
CA ALA A 104 -1.99 -3.09 -6.46
C ALA A 104 -2.08 -1.74 -7.15
N THR A 105 -3.18 -1.48 -7.85
CA THR A 105 -3.49 -0.15 -8.39
C THR A 105 -4.29 0.65 -7.36
N PHE A 106 -3.81 1.84 -6.99
CA PHE A 106 -4.42 2.76 -6.03
C PHE A 106 -5.34 3.77 -6.73
N GLN A 107 -6.33 4.29 -6.00
CA GLN A 107 -7.34 5.20 -6.55
C GLN A 107 -6.94 6.68 -6.43
N THR A 108 -6.04 6.99 -5.50
CA THR A 108 -5.61 8.35 -5.20
C THR A 108 -4.22 8.65 -5.78
N ASP A 109 -4.08 9.79 -6.45
CA ASP A 109 -2.83 10.21 -7.11
C ASP A 109 -1.75 10.68 -6.14
N THR A 110 -2.12 10.96 -4.88
CA THR A 110 -1.27 11.59 -3.88
C THR A 110 -1.27 10.78 -2.59
N GLN A 111 -0.56 9.66 -2.61
CA GLN A 111 -0.34 8.90 -1.38
C GLN A 111 0.88 9.45 -0.66
N PRO A 112 0.73 10.07 0.53
CA PRO A 112 1.87 10.59 1.26
C PRO A 112 2.73 9.42 1.72
N ARG A 113 3.92 9.27 1.10
CA ARG A 113 4.92 8.24 1.46
C ARG A 113 5.27 8.25 2.95
N ASP A 114 5.15 9.40 3.60
CA ASP A 114 5.45 9.55 5.02
C ASP A 114 4.36 8.99 5.96
N ARG A 115 3.18 8.63 5.44
CA ARG A 115 2.07 8.12 6.24
C ARG A 115 2.15 6.60 6.40
N TYR A 116 1.90 6.13 7.63
CA TYR A 116 2.07 4.73 8.06
C TYR A 116 1.04 3.71 7.52
N PRO A 117 0.58 3.82 6.26
CA PRO A 117 0.50 2.56 5.52
C PRO A 117 1.37 2.48 4.27
N PHE A 118 1.95 3.58 3.81
CA PHE A 118 2.58 3.70 2.50
C PHE A 118 4.12 3.73 2.53
N GLN A 119 4.73 3.77 3.72
CA GLN A 119 6.19 3.89 3.89
C GLN A 119 6.97 2.76 3.20
N ASP A 120 6.38 1.56 3.15
CA ASP A 120 7.00 0.35 2.59
C ASP A 120 6.53 0.06 1.15
N ILE A 121 5.90 1.04 0.48
CA ILE A 121 5.28 0.87 -0.83
C ILE A 121 6.01 1.76 -1.84
N MET A 122 6.56 1.11 -2.86
CA MET A 122 7.14 1.75 -4.03
C MET A 122 6.03 2.05 -5.02
N PHE A 123 5.86 3.33 -5.35
CA PHE A 123 4.84 3.79 -6.30
C PHE A 123 5.44 4.12 -7.66
N ASP A 124 4.82 3.60 -8.72
CA ASP A 124 4.96 4.03 -10.10
C ASP A 124 3.59 4.49 -10.63
N GLY A 125 3.38 5.82 -10.62
CA GLY A 125 2.07 6.40 -10.86
C GLY A 125 1.03 5.92 -9.83
N ALA A 126 -0.06 5.32 -10.32
CA ALA A 126 -1.12 4.75 -9.50
C ALA A 126 -0.81 3.33 -8.99
N GLU A 127 0.19 2.66 -9.55
CA GLU A 127 0.58 1.33 -9.09
C GLU A 127 1.51 1.44 -7.88
N GLY A 128 1.21 0.68 -6.82
CA GLY A 128 2.02 0.62 -5.62
C GLY A 128 2.37 -0.82 -5.28
N CYS A 129 3.65 -1.08 -5.09
CA CYS A 129 4.21 -2.41 -4.84
C CYS A 129 4.97 -2.45 -3.52
N VAL A 130 4.77 -3.52 -2.74
CA VAL A 130 5.72 -3.87 -1.68
C VAL A 130 6.81 -4.73 -2.33
N VAL A 131 8.03 -4.18 -2.38
CA VAL A 131 9.18 -4.84 -2.99
C VAL A 131 10.07 -5.42 -1.89
N HIS A 132 10.36 -6.70 -1.99
CA HIS A 132 11.31 -7.38 -1.12
C HIS A 132 12.50 -7.83 -1.96
N ALA A 133 13.70 -7.42 -1.55
CA ALA A 133 14.96 -7.86 -2.13
C ALA A 133 15.89 -8.40 -1.03
N ARG A 134 16.71 -9.39 -1.35
CA ARG A 134 17.80 -9.84 -0.46
C ARG A 134 19.08 -9.10 -0.83
N SER A 135 19.79 -8.61 0.18
CA SER A 135 21.11 -7.99 -0.04
C SER A 135 22.18 -9.08 -0.12
N GLY A 136 23.04 -9.06 -1.13
CA GLY A 136 24.10 -10.07 -1.34
C GLY A 136 25.11 -10.20 -0.19
N ALA A 137 25.12 -9.29 0.78
CA ALA A 137 25.98 -9.35 1.97
C ALA A 137 25.28 -9.89 3.24
N GLY A 138 23.99 -10.19 3.16
CA GLY A 138 23.23 -10.76 4.26
C GLY A 138 21.93 -11.35 3.75
N LEU A 139 21.72 -12.64 4.01
CA LEU A 139 20.58 -13.47 3.60
C LEU A 139 19.20 -12.99 4.12
N LYS A 140 19.05 -11.71 4.47
CA LYS A 140 17.86 -11.06 5.02
C LYS A 140 17.13 -10.27 3.92
N TRP A 141 15.82 -10.48 3.85
CA TRP A 141 14.92 -9.70 3.02
C TRP A 141 14.74 -8.29 3.61
N ALA A 142 15.13 -7.27 2.86
CA ALA A 142 14.86 -5.86 3.17
C ALA A 142 13.69 -5.35 2.33
N ILE A 143 12.96 -4.37 2.86
CA ILE A 143 12.05 -3.54 2.07
C ILE A 143 12.92 -2.51 1.37
N GLN A 144 12.75 -2.39 0.05
CA GLN A 144 13.53 -1.47 -0.77
C GLN A 144 12.83 -0.12 -0.91
#